data_AF-A0AAV6JW00-F1
#
_entry.id   AF-A0AAV6JW00-F1
#
_cell.length_a   1.000
_cell.length_b   1.000
_cell.length_c   1.000
_cell.angle_alpha   90.00
_cell.angle_beta   90.00
_cell.angle_gamma   90.00
#
_symmetry.space_group_name_H-M   'P 1'
#
loop_
_entity.id
_entity.type
_entity.pdbx_description
1 polymer ?
#
loop_
_entity_poly.entity_id
_entity_poly.type
_entity_poly.pdbx_seq_one_letter_code
_entity_poly.pdbx_strand_id
1 'polypeptide(L)'
;MHGNWVMGFHKTMRPMQSLEVELWALRDGLQLALDCRKITQIYAEMDAFAAVQLIMGVDQPRHFLFDVKYFFCKMILEVRAKYFPV
;
A
#
# COMPACT_ATOMS: atom_id res chain seq x y z
N MET A 1 22.89 -5.97 -2.88
CA MET A 1 22.13 -6.25 -1.64
C MET A 1 21.41 -7.58 -1.83
N HIS A 2 21.57 -8.54 -0.92
CA HIS A 2 20.81 -9.80 -0.94
C HIS A 2 19.65 -9.66 0.04
N GLY A 3 18.44 -9.41 -0.47
CA GLY A 3 17.23 -9.42 0.34
C GLY A 3 16.77 -10.85 0.60
N ASN A 4 16.33 -11.14 1.82
CA ASN A 4 15.65 -12.39 2.12
C ASN A 4 14.17 -12.24 1.79
N TRP A 5 13.67 -13.02 0.84
CA TRP A 5 12.23 -13.07 0.58
C TRP A 5 11.55 -13.75 1.77
N VAL A 6 10.72 -13.00 2.49
CA VAL A 6 10.04 -13.50 3.69
C VAL A 6 8.65 -14.03 3.33
N MET A 7 7.92 -13.31 2.47
CA MET A 7 6.54 -13.61 2.12
C MET A 7 6.10 -12.87 0.86
N GLY A 8 5.02 -13.34 0.24
CA GLY A 8 4.35 -12.68 -0.86
C GLY A 8 2.92 -13.18 -1.01
N PHE A 9 2.11 -12.44 -1.75
CA PHE A 9 0.75 -12.82 -2.09
C PHE A 9 0.49 -12.52 -3.57
N HIS A 10 -0.53 -13.17 -4.12
CA HIS A 10 -1.12 -12.79 -5.39
C HIS A 10 -2.63 -12.92 -5.26
N LYS A 11 -3.36 -12.12 -6.04
CA LYS A 11 -4.81 -12.12 -6.01
C LYS A 11 -5.36 -11.68 -7.37
N THR A 12 -6.28 -12.46 -7.92
CA THR A 12 -7.03 -12.04 -9.10
C THR A 12 -8.08 -11.02 -8.68
N MET A 13 -8.03 -9.85 -9.31
CA MET A 13 -9.00 -8.79 -9.10
C MET A 13 -10.08 -8.82 -10.20
N ARG A 14 -11.25 -8.26 -9.91
CA ARG A 14 -12.27 -7.98 -10.93
C ARG A 14 -11.75 -6.87 -11.87
N PRO A 15 -12.36 -6.69 -13.06
CA PRO A 15 -12.01 -5.55 -13.92
C PRO A 15 -12.14 -4.24 -13.16
N MET A 16 -11.05 -3.49 -13.07
CA MET A 16 -10.91 -2.24 -12.32
C MET A 16 -9.77 -1.42 -12.92
N GLN A 17 -9.68 -0.13 -12.59
CA GLN A 17 -8.63 0.73 -13.13
C GLN A 17 -7.28 0.37 -12.52
N SER A 18 -6.20 0.56 -13.29
CA SER A 18 -4.83 0.25 -12.85
C SER A 18 -4.49 0.92 -11.52
N LEU A 19 -4.82 2.21 -11.36
CA LEU A 19 -4.60 2.95 -10.10
C LEU A 19 -5.29 2.28 -8.91
N GLU A 20 -6.51 1.80 -9.10
CA GLU A 20 -7.23 1.09 -8.04
C GLU A 20 -6.50 -0.22 -7.69
N VAL A 21 -6.04 -0.99 -8.69
CA VAL A 21 -5.32 -2.27 -8.45
C VAL A 21 -4.09 -2.02 -7.57
N GLU A 22 -3.34 -0.98 -7.87
CA GLU A 22 -2.11 -0.62 -7.14
C GLU A 22 -2.39 -0.28 -5.67
N LEU A 23 -3.47 0.47 -5.41
CA LEU A 23 -3.87 0.80 -4.04
C LEU A 23 -4.35 -0.43 -3.27
N TRP A 24 -5.04 -1.36 -3.93
CA TRP A 24 -5.42 -2.65 -3.33
C TRP A 24 -4.21 -3.54 -3.05
N ALA A 25 -3.24 -3.59 -3.97
CA ALA A 25 -2.00 -4.32 -3.79
C ALA A 25 -1.20 -3.77 -2.60
N LEU A 26 -1.06 -2.44 -2.49
CA LEU A 26 -0.42 -1.82 -1.32
C LEU A 26 -1.17 -2.17 -0.02
N ARG A 27 -2.49 -2.06 -0.01
CA ARG A 27 -3.30 -2.39 1.18
C ARG A 27 -3.11 -3.83 1.62
N ASP A 28 -3.18 -4.76 0.69
CA ASP A 28 -3.05 -6.19 0.98
C ASP A 28 -1.62 -6.52 1.46
N GLY A 29 -0.59 -5.87 0.90
CA GLY A 29 0.79 -5.98 1.38
C GLY A 29 1.00 -5.43 2.80
N LEU A 30 0.36 -4.31 3.14
CA LEU A 30 0.42 -3.74 4.49
C LEU A 30 -0.33 -4.60 5.52
N GLN A 31 -1.50 -5.13 5.16
CA GLN A 31 -2.23 -6.07 6.01
C GLN A 31 -1.38 -7.32 6.28
N LEU A 32 -0.75 -7.85 5.24
CA LEU A 32 0.14 -9.01 5.34
C LEU A 32 1.30 -8.75 6.33
N ALA A 33 1.87 -7.55 6.32
CA ALA A 33 2.92 -7.18 7.25
C ALA A 33 2.41 -6.96 8.69
N LEU A 34 1.19 -6.43 8.88
CA LEU A 34 0.55 -6.35 10.20
C LEU A 34 0.33 -7.74 10.81
N ASP A 35 -0.10 -8.70 9.98
CA ASP A 35 -0.38 -10.06 10.42
C ASP A 35 0.89 -10.78 10.91
N CYS A 36 2.07 -10.37 10.45
CA CYS A 36 3.36 -10.88 10.94
C CYS A 36 3.70 -10.47 12.39
N ARG A 37 2.96 -9.54 13.01
CA ARG A 37 3.10 -9.01 14.40
C ARG A 37 4.48 -8.48 14.83
N LYS A 38 5.55 -8.73 14.07
CA LYS A 38 6.93 -8.33 14.34
C LYS A 38 7.38 -7.12 13.52
N ILE A 39 6.61 -6.75 12.50
CA ILE A 39 6.93 -5.64 11.60
C ILE A 39 6.23 -4.38 12.14
N THR A 40 7.03 -3.40 12.56
CA THR A 40 6.54 -2.11 13.08
C THR A 40 6.77 -0.96 12.10
N GLN A 41 7.72 -1.12 11.18
CA GLN A 41 8.06 -0.14 10.16
C GLN A 41 8.22 -0.85 8.81
N ILE A 42 7.68 -0.24 7.76
CA ILE A 42 7.77 -0.76 6.39
C ILE A 42 8.31 0.35 5.50
N TYR A 43 9.31 -0.01 4.71
CA TYR A 43 9.68 0.75 3.53
C TYR A 43 8.98 0.10 2.34
N ALA A 44 8.07 0.84 1.73
CA ALA A 44 7.32 0.37 0.57
C ALA A 44 7.83 1.08 -0.68
N GLU A 45 8.00 0.29 -1.73
CA GLU A 45 8.44 0.71 -3.05
C GLU A 45 7.30 0.41 -4.03
N MET A 46 6.93 1.41 -4.84
CA MET A 46 5.91 1.27 -5.86
C MET A 46 6.40 1.94 -7.15
N ASP A 47 6.18 1.27 -8.28
CA ASP A 47 6.41 1.82 -9.62
C ASP A 47 5.22 2.67 -10.12
N ALA A 48 4.06 2.53 -9.49
CA ALA A 48 2.84 3.30 -9.76
C ALA A 48 2.90 4.74 -9.22
N PHE A 49 3.54 5.64 -9.98
CA PHE A 49 3.72 7.05 -9.60
C PHE A 49 2.42 7.76 -9.16
N ALA A 50 1.30 7.52 -9.87
CA ALA A 50 0.01 8.09 -9.52
C ALA A 50 -0.52 7.64 -8.15
N ALA A 51 -0.28 6.37 -7.77
CA ALA A 51 -0.63 5.87 -6.44
C ALA A 51 0.24 6.53 -5.37
N VAL A 52 1.55 6.65 -5.61
CA VAL A 52 2.48 7.34 -4.70
C VAL A 52 2.04 8.79 -4.45
N GLN A 53 1.75 9.55 -5.51
CA GLN A 53 1.28 10.93 -5.40
C GLN A 53 -0.03 11.05 -4.61
N LEU A 54 -0.96 10.12 -4.81
CA LEU A 54 -2.23 10.11 -4.10
C LEU A 54 -2.03 9.86 -2.59
N ILE A 55 -1.13 8.94 -2.24
CA ILE A 55 -0.85 8.53 -0.86
C ILE A 55 -0.10 9.62 -0.09
N MET A 56 0.92 10.17 -0.73
CA MET A 56 1.92 11.02 -0.07
C MET A 56 1.56 12.52 -0.15
N GLY A 57 0.58 12.87 -0.97
CA GLY A 57 0.42 14.25 -1.42
C GLY A 57 1.42 14.60 -2.52
N VAL A 58 1.21 15.73 -3.20
CA VAL A 58 1.97 16.10 -4.41
C VAL A 58 3.47 16.24 -4.10
N ASP A 59 4.32 15.74 -5.02
CA ASP A 59 5.80 15.75 -5.03
C ASP A 59 6.52 15.02 -3.89
N GLN A 60 6.39 13.69 -3.85
CA GLN A 60 7.13 12.82 -2.93
C GLN A 60 7.82 11.65 -3.66
N PRO A 61 8.93 11.12 -3.10
CA PRO A 61 9.71 10.05 -3.72
C PRO A 61 8.91 8.75 -3.86
N ARG A 62 9.26 7.93 -4.87
CA ARG A 62 8.64 6.61 -5.19
C ARG A 62 8.73 5.55 -4.09
N HIS A 63 9.44 5.87 -3.03
CA HIS A 63 9.61 5.00 -1.89
C HIS A 63 9.36 5.78 -0.63
N PHE A 64 8.74 5.12 0.34
CA PHE A 64 8.30 5.79 1.54
C PHE A 64 8.39 4.89 2.76
N LEU A 65 8.71 5.50 3.89
CA LEU A 65 8.76 4.84 5.19
C LEU A 65 7.47 5.13 5.94
N PHE A 66 6.84 4.08 6.43
CA PHE A 66 5.62 4.20 7.22
C PHE A 66 5.71 3.47 8.55
N ASP A 67 5.11 4.07 9.56
CA ASP A 67 4.54 3.30 10.67
C ASP A 67 3.32 2.55 10.13
N VAL A 68 3.39 1.22 10.22
CA VAL A 68 2.40 0.33 9.60
C VAL A 68 0.99 0.58 10.15
N LYS A 69 0.86 0.87 11.44
CA LYS A 69 -0.43 1.05 12.10
C LYS A 69 -1.06 2.38 11.71
N TYR A 70 -0.27 3.46 11.74
CA TYR A 70 -0.77 4.80 11.41
C TYR A 70 -1.20 4.89 9.94
N PHE A 71 -0.41 4.31 9.04
CA PHE A 71 -0.68 4.37 7.62
C PHE A 71 -1.88 3.49 7.20
N PHE A 72 -2.04 2.30 7.79
CA PHE A 72 -3.19 1.45 7.52
C PHE A 72 -4.52 2.14 7.86
N CYS A 73 -4.58 2.86 9.00
CA CYS A 73 -5.74 3.66 9.37
C CYS A 73 -6.00 4.80 8.36
N LYS A 74 -4.96 5.55 7.97
CA LYS A 74 -5.09 6.66 7.03
C LYS A 74 -5.55 6.19 5.64
N MET A 75 -4.91 5.16 5.09
CA MET A 75 -5.23 4.62 3.77
C MET A 75 -6.64 3.99 3.74
N ILE A 76 -7.07 3.28 4.79
CA ILE A 76 -8.47 2.81 4.87
C ILE A 76 -9.45 3.97 4.82
N LEU A 77 -9.19 5.06 5.55
CA LEU A 77 -10.10 6.19 5.60
C LEU A 77 -10.12 6.99 4.29
N GLU A 78 -8.95 7.25 3.69
CA GLU A 78 -8.83 8.08 2.48
C GLU A 78 -9.21 7.35 1.20
N VAL A 79 -8.80 6.08 1.04
CA VAL A 79 -9.13 5.30 -0.16
C VAL A 79 -10.61 4.90 -0.15
N ARG A 80 -11.17 4.54 1.02
CA ARG A 80 -12.60 4.21 1.13
C ARG A 80 -13.49 5.42 0.84
N ALA A 81 -13.15 6.59 1.35
CA ALA A 81 -13.95 7.80 1.14
C ALA A 81 -13.94 8.28 -0.33
N LYS A 82 -12.81 8.12 -1.04
CA LYS A 82 -12.62 8.70 -2.38
C LYS A 82 -12.94 7.73 -3.53
N TYR A 83 -12.79 6.42 -3.32
CA TYR A 83 -12.96 5.41 -4.37
C TYR A 83 -14.06 4.38 -4.06
N PHE A 84 -14.62 4.38 -2.85
CA PHE A 84 -15.72 3.49 -2.45
C PHE A 84 -16.83 4.23 -1.66
N PRO A 85 -17.45 5.29 -2.23
CA PRO A 85 -18.62 5.90 -1.61
C PRO A 85 -19.78 4.91 -1.61
N VAL A 86 -20.49 4.82 -0.47
CA VAL A 86 -21.74 4.04 -0.34
C VAL A 86 -22.87 4.79 -1.05
#